data_AF-A0A934DWD3-F1
#
_entry.id   AF-A0A934DWD3-F1
#
_cell.length_a   1.000
_cell.length_b   1.000
_cell.length_c   1.000
_cell.angle_alpha   90.00
_cell.angle_beta   90.00
_cell.angle_gamma   90.00
#
_symmetry.space_group_name_H-M   'P 1'
#
loop_
_entity.id
_entity.type
_entity.pdbx_description
1 polymer ?
#
loop_
_entity_poly.entity_id
_entity_poly.type
_entity_poly.pdbx_seq_one_letter_code
_entity_poly.pdbx_strand_id
1 'polypeptide(L)'
;MGLLDSLIERFGRARATSRGSALEAQGRLAEAYELYQAAGQGAEASRVMLAQAESEPDPARRIGLLALAASADPGCAAAQTARRRKALLSLDLLRSRPGSLLESEQRALARELEAAGLQREAAEVFGSAGDLDNQARLLAACGAIDALESALTAEQKERISRRGRQQVWNQATDTIALGQRFDAIRMCESWLAEHPEDDEFRSLARSTRERLLAGPCVEAVLGDEPVVIALGDEVSIGRSDATIVMPSPVLSRKHLELKQSDQGPIVCDLQSRNGTLLAGARLAGPIAVGAGLDLKLGGQIELRVQPRGDGALRLQVAGQTWLAPLGPMKIGPFELKIASERVQVTLGDSREAPVLNGLIANVPIDLCRGDEIRETRDGPILLKVAGS
;
A
#
# COMPACT_ATOMS: atom_id res chain seq x y z
N MET A 1 9.50 59.03 37.24
CA MET A 1 8.20 59.35 36.60
C MET A 1 7.30 59.95 37.66
N GLY A 2 6.87 61.20 37.46
CA GLY A 2 6.48 62.12 38.53
C GLY A 2 5.02 61.98 38.98
N LEU A 3 4.71 62.51 40.16
CA LEU A 3 3.38 62.56 40.78
C LEU A 3 2.28 63.17 39.87
N LEU A 4 2.67 64.02 38.91
CA LEU A 4 1.76 64.65 37.95
C LEU A 4 1.26 63.67 36.87
N ASP A 5 2.11 62.78 36.36
CA ASP A 5 1.71 61.77 35.37
C ASP A 5 0.72 60.77 35.97
N SER A 6 0.97 60.36 37.22
CA SER A 6 0.07 59.50 38.01
C SER A 6 -1.33 60.11 38.23
N LEU A 7 -1.40 61.43 38.42
CA LEU A 7 -2.69 62.12 38.61
C LEU A 7 -3.45 62.24 37.29
N ILE A 8 -2.78 62.57 36.19
CA ILE A 8 -3.40 62.67 34.85
C ILE A 8 -3.95 61.32 34.41
N GLU A 9 -3.19 60.23 34.62
CA GLU A 9 -3.67 58.86 34.36
C GLU A 9 -4.89 58.49 35.21
N ARG A 10 -4.90 58.87 36.49
CA ARG A 10 -6.02 58.59 37.40
C ARG A 10 -7.30 59.34 37.00
N PHE A 11 -7.18 60.61 36.60
CA PHE A 11 -8.31 61.40 36.11
C PHE A 11 -8.81 60.91 34.74
N GLY A 12 -7.90 60.51 33.84
CA GLY A 12 -8.23 59.89 32.56
C GLY A 12 -9.02 58.59 32.74
N ARG A 13 -8.57 57.72 33.65
CA ARG A 13 -9.28 56.48 34.02
C ARG A 13 -10.67 56.72 34.59
N ALA A 14 -10.82 57.63 35.56
CA ALA A 14 -12.13 57.92 36.16
C ALA A 14 -13.13 58.49 35.14
N ARG A 15 -12.66 59.33 34.21
CA ARG A 15 -13.48 59.87 33.11
C ARG A 15 -13.88 58.80 32.10
N ALA A 16 -12.95 57.89 31.78
CA ALA A 16 -13.24 56.73 30.92
C ALA A 16 -14.29 55.81 31.54
N THR A 17 -14.23 55.55 32.85
CA THR A 17 -15.24 54.77 33.57
C THR A 17 -16.63 55.39 33.48
N SER A 18 -16.77 56.68 33.81
CA SER A 18 -18.07 57.36 33.76
C SER A 18 -18.66 57.40 32.34
N ARG A 19 -17.83 57.70 31.33
CA ARG A 19 -18.27 57.76 29.92
C ARG A 19 -18.56 56.37 29.35
N GLY A 20 -17.79 55.36 29.73
CA GLY A 20 -18.01 53.96 29.38
C GLY A 20 -19.34 53.45 29.93
N SER A 21 -19.64 53.70 31.20
CA SER A 21 -20.93 53.34 31.80
C SER A 21 -22.13 54.01 31.11
N ALA A 22 -21.96 55.26 30.65
CA ALA A 22 -23.00 55.95 29.87
C ALA A 22 -23.22 55.31 28.49
N LEU A 23 -22.16 54.87 27.81
CA LEU A 23 -22.26 54.13 26.54
C LEU A 23 -22.90 52.76 26.73
N GLU A 24 -22.57 52.05 27.82
CA GLU A 24 -23.21 50.79 28.20
C GLU A 24 -24.72 50.96 28.41
N ALA A 25 -25.14 52.00 29.16
CA ALA A 25 -26.56 52.30 29.39
C ALA A 25 -27.32 52.61 28.08
N GLN A 26 -26.62 53.05 27.03
CA GLN A 26 -27.17 53.29 25.69
C GLN A 26 -27.12 52.06 24.78
N GLY A 27 -26.62 50.91 25.26
CA GLY A 27 -26.44 49.69 24.47
C GLY A 27 -25.25 49.74 23.49
N ARG A 28 -24.39 50.76 23.56
CA ARG A 28 -23.25 50.97 22.66
C ARG A 28 -22.00 50.25 23.18
N LEU A 29 -22.10 48.92 23.33
CA LEU A 29 -21.12 48.08 24.01
C LEU A 29 -19.75 48.02 23.30
N ALA A 30 -19.71 48.06 21.97
CA ALA A 30 -18.46 48.08 21.21
C ALA A 30 -17.65 49.37 21.45
N GLU A 31 -18.32 50.52 21.49
CA GLU A 31 -17.67 51.82 21.77
C GLU A 31 -17.22 51.91 23.23
N ALA A 32 -17.99 51.34 24.15
CA ALA A 32 -17.58 51.23 25.55
C ALA A 32 -16.32 50.36 25.68
N TYR A 33 -16.24 49.24 24.96
CA TYR A 33 -15.05 48.37 24.95
C TYR A 33 -13.79 49.06 24.44
N GLU A 34 -13.87 49.76 23.30
CA GLU A 34 -12.74 50.52 22.78
C GLU A 34 -12.27 51.59 23.76
N LEU A 35 -13.21 52.30 24.41
CA LEU A 35 -12.90 53.31 25.42
C LEU A 35 -12.20 52.70 26.65
N TYR A 36 -12.68 51.55 27.14
CA TYR A 36 -12.06 50.84 28.26
C TYR A 36 -10.67 50.32 27.92
N GLN A 37 -10.48 49.74 26.73
CA GLN A 37 -9.16 49.31 26.26
C GLN A 37 -8.18 50.48 26.16
N ALA A 38 -8.59 51.59 25.53
CA ALA A 38 -7.76 52.79 25.38
C ALA A 38 -7.35 53.40 26.73
N ALA A 39 -8.20 53.25 27.76
CA ALA A 39 -7.91 53.70 29.12
C ALA A 39 -7.12 52.68 29.97
N GLY A 40 -6.74 51.54 29.40
CA GLY A 40 -6.08 50.44 30.12
C GLY A 40 -6.96 49.79 31.20
N GLN A 41 -8.29 49.85 31.04
CA GLN A 41 -9.29 49.28 31.94
C GLN A 41 -9.75 47.90 31.42
N GLY A 42 -8.80 46.97 31.28
CA GLY A 42 -9.04 45.68 30.64
C GLY A 42 -10.13 44.83 31.33
N ALA A 43 -10.27 44.90 32.66
CA ALA A 43 -11.33 44.19 33.38
C ALA A 43 -12.75 44.65 32.98
N GLU A 44 -12.95 45.96 32.80
CA GLU A 44 -14.22 46.52 32.31
C GLU A 44 -14.46 46.17 30.84
N ALA A 45 -13.40 46.23 30.02
CA ALA A 45 -13.45 45.79 28.62
C ALA A 45 -13.89 44.31 28.50
N SER A 46 -13.32 43.42 29.33
CA SER A 46 -13.72 42.01 29.40
C SER A 46 -15.17 41.83 29.87
N ARG A 47 -15.63 42.61 30.87
CA ARG A 47 -17.01 42.55 31.37
C ARG A 47 -18.02 42.92 30.29
N VAL A 48 -17.78 44.02 29.57
CA VAL A 48 -18.69 44.53 28.53
C VAL A 48 -18.82 43.55 27.37
N MET A 49 -17.70 42.99 26.89
CA MET A 49 -17.72 41.99 25.80
C MET A 49 -18.37 40.69 26.24
N LEU A 50 -18.18 40.26 27.49
CA LEU A 50 -18.88 39.09 28.04
C LEU A 50 -20.40 39.30 28.05
N ALA A 51 -20.87 40.47 28.52
CA ALA A 51 -22.30 40.81 28.53
C ALA A 51 -22.88 40.89 27.10
N GLN A 52 -22.11 41.43 26.14
CA GLN A 52 -22.52 41.43 24.74
C GLN A 52 -22.64 40.01 24.18
N ALA A 53 -21.70 39.12 24.51
CA ALA A 53 -21.73 37.73 24.07
C ALA A 53 -22.96 36.96 24.59
N GLU A 54 -23.46 37.28 25.79
CA GLU A 54 -24.66 36.65 26.36
C GLU A 54 -25.92 36.89 25.53
N SER A 55 -25.99 38.04 24.86
CA SER A 55 -27.15 38.45 24.05
C SER A 55 -27.03 38.08 22.57
N GLU A 56 -25.86 37.62 22.10
CA GLU A 56 -25.61 37.32 20.68
C GLU A 56 -26.16 35.94 20.30
N PRO A 57 -27.17 35.81 19.43
CA PRO A 57 -27.77 34.51 19.10
C PRO A 57 -26.91 33.63 18.17
N ASP A 58 -26.04 34.22 17.34
CA ASP A 58 -25.23 33.45 16.40
C ASP A 58 -23.99 32.84 17.10
N PRO A 59 -23.80 31.50 17.05
CA PRO A 59 -22.69 30.84 17.74
C PRO A 59 -21.29 31.31 17.30
N ALA A 60 -21.08 31.59 16.01
CA ALA A 60 -19.78 32.01 15.50
C ALA A 60 -19.43 33.43 15.96
N ARG A 61 -20.40 34.36 15.88
CA ARG A 61 -20.24 35.73 16.43
C ARG A 61 -20.06 35.71 17.93
N ARG A 62 -20.80 34.85 18.64
CA ARG A 62 -20.67 34.67 20.09
C ARG A 62 -19.27 34.19 20.47
N ILE A 63 -18.69 33.23 19.75
CA ILE A 63 -17.28 32.81 19.96
C ILE A 63 -16.32 33.99 19.77
N GLY A 64 -16.52 34.81 18.74
CA GLY A 64 -15.71 36.01 18.50
C GLY A 64 -15.76 37.00 19.66
N LEU A 65 -16.96 37.31 20.17
CA LEU A 65 -17.15 38.20 21.32
C LEU A 65 -16.54 37.63 22.61
N LEU A 66 -16.69 36.32 22.85
CA LEU A 66 -16.05 35.65 23.99
C LEU A 66 -14.53 35.65 23.87
N ALA A 67 -13.97 35.54 22.66
CA ALA A 67 -12.52 35.66 22.43
C ALA A 67 -12.00 37.07 22.74
N LEU A 68 -12.73 38.12 22.34
CA LEU A 68 -12.41 39.52 22.68
C LEU A 68 -12.50 39.77 24.19
N ALA A 69 -13.52 39.22 24.85
CA ALA A 69 -13.66 39.30 26.30
C ALA A 69 -12.52 38.58 27.04
N ALA A 70 -12.09 37.42 26.53
CA ALA A 70 -11.03 36.60 27.11
C ALA A 70 -9.62 37.21 26.98
N SER A 71 -9.38 38.05 25.97
CA SER A 71 -8.06 38.62 25.66
C SER A 71 -7.80 39.98 26.31
N ALA A 72 -8.82 40.76 26.64
CA ALA A 72 -8.67 42.15 27.09
C ALA A 72 -7.95 42.31 28.44
N ASP A 73 -8.30 41.51 29.45
CA ASP A 73 -7.51 41.37 30.69
C ASP A 73 -7.52 39.92 31.14
N PRO A 74 -6.45 39.16 30.82
CA PRO A 74 -6.48 37.74 31.04
C PRO A 74 -6.67 37.26 32.48
N GLY A 75 -6.31 38.09 33.46
CA GLY A 75 -6.38 37.75 34.87
C GLY A 75 -7.75 37.97 35.50
N CYS A 76 -8.63 38.78 34.89
CA CYS A 76 -9.90 39.14 35.50
C CYS A 76 -10.96 38.04 35.42
N ALA A 77 -11.94 38.06 36.34
CA ALA A 77 -13.00 37.06 36.43
C ALA A 77 -13.89 36.99 35.17
N ALA A 78 -14.14 38.13 34.52
CA ALA A 78 -14.91 38.19 33.29
C ALA A 78 -14.18 37.48 32.13
N ALA A 79 -12.87 37.69 31.99
CA ALA A 79 -12.07 37.02 30.98
C ALA A 79 -11.98 35.50 31.21
N GLN A 80 -11.82 35.06 32.46
CA GLN A 80 -11.84 33.63 32.81
C GLN A 80 -13.20 32.99 32.47
N THR A 81 -14.31 33.68 32.81
CA THR A 81 -15.67 33.25 32.45
C THR A 81 -15.85 33.17 30.94
N ALA A 82 -15.35 34.17 30.20
CA ALA A 82 -15.42 34.21 28.75
C ALA A 82 -14.64 33.06 28.10
N ARG A 83 -13.42 32.75 28.56
CA ARG A 83 -12.64 31.59 28.08
C ARG A 83 -13.39 30.29 28.28
N ARG A 84 -13.91 30.05 29.49
CA ARG A 84 -14.63 28.81 29.80
C ARG A 84 -15.85 28.64 28.90
N ARG A 85 -16.63 29.71 28.70
CA ARG A 85 -17.82 29.68 27.81
C ARG A 85 -17.44 29.51 26.34
N LYS A 86 -16.37 30.17 25.88
CA LYS A 86 -15.85 30.02 24.52
C LYS A 86 -15.47 28.56 24.25
N ALA A 87 -14.72 27.97 25.16
CA ALA A 87 -14.24 26.59 25.05
C ALA A 87 -15.40 25.59 25.01
N LEU A 88 -16.39 25.72 25.91
CA LEU A 88 -17.59 24.88 25.91
C LEU A 88 -18.41 25.03 24.62
N LEU A 89 -18.65 26.27 24.17
CA LEU A 89 -19.39 26.49 22.92
C LEU A 89 -18.65 25.92 21.71
N SER A 90 -17.32 26.01 21.70
CA SER A 90 -16.49 25.44 20.64
C SER A 90 -16.54 23.90 20.65
N LEU A 91 -16.56 23.29 21.84
CA LEU A 91 -16.76 21.85 22.01
C LEU A 91 -18.13 21.39 21.51
N ASP A 92 -19.20 22.13 21.84
CA ASP A 92 -20.55 21.80 21.37
C ASP A 92 -20.64 21.86 19.84
N LEU A 93 -19.99 22.84 19.22
CA LEU A 93 -19.89 22.91 17.76
C LEU A 93 -19.11 21.72 17.18
N LEU A 94 -17.98 21.34 17.78
CA LEU A 94 -17.20 20.17 17.37
C LEU A 94 -18.02 18.87 17.46
N ARG A 95 -18.77 18.68 18.56
CA ARG A 95 -19.67 17.53 18.75
C ARG A 95 -20.80 17.51 17.73
N SER A 96 -21.36 18.67 17.38
CA SER A 96 -22.44 18.77 16.40
C SER A 96 -21.98 18.49 14.96
N ARG A 97 -20.71 18.77 14.66
CA ARG A 97 -20.09 18.59 13.34
C ARG A 97 -18.68 18.00 13.49
N PRO A 98 -18.56 16.68 13.68
CA PRO A 98 -17.26 16.02 13.73
C PRO A 98 -16.45 16.30 12.46
N GLY A 99 -15.15 16.61 12.61
CA GLY A 99 -14.29 17.01 11.49
C GLY A 99 -14.38 18.48 11.08
N SER A 100 -15.13 19.31 11.79
CA SER A 100 -15.17 20.77 11.58
C SER A 100 -13.88 21.50 11.99
N LEU A 101 -13.03 20.85 12.78
CA LEU A 101 -11.73 21.36 13.23
C LEU A 101 -10.60 20.41 12.82
N LEU A 102 -9.48 20.98 12.41
CA LEU A 102 -8.22 20.24 12.23
C LEU A 102 -7.72 19.66 13.55
N GLU A 103 -6.91 18.61 13.52
CA GLU A 103 -6.33 18.03 14.74
C GLU A 103 -5.55 19.06 15.57
N SER A 104 -4.82 19.97 14.91
CA SER A 104 -4.09 21.05 15.59
C SER A 104 -5.02 22.02 16.33
N GLU A 105 -6.20 22.31 15.76
CA GLU A 105 -7.22 23.16 16.37
C GLU A 105 -7.93 22.43 17.51
N GLN A 106 -8.19 21.13 17.37
CA GLN A 106 -8.72 20.30 18.44
C GLN A 106 -7.76 20.27 19.64
N ARG A 107 -6.45 20.08 19.41
CA ARG A 107 -5.44 20.15 20.48
C ARG A 107 -5.40 21.52 21.16
N ALA A 108 -5.60 22.61 20.41
CA ALA A 108 -5.69 23.95 20.98
C ALA A 108 -6.94 24.12 21.86
N LEU A 109 -8.11 23.67 21.38
CA LEU A 109 -9.36 23.66 22.14
C LEU A 109 -9.24 22.82 23.43
N ALA A 110 -8.62 21.64 23.35
CA ALA A 110 -8.39 20.78 24.50
C ALA A 110 -7.56 21.49 25.60
N ARG A 111 -6.52 22.23 25.21
CA ARG A 111 -5.73 23.05 26.14
C ARG A 111 -6.54 24.21 26.73
N GLU A 112 -7.42 24.84 25.95
CA GLU A 112 -8.33 25.88 26.45
C GLU A 112 -9.30 25.32 27.50
N LEU A 113 -9.87 24.14 27.24
CA LEU A 113 -10.74 23.42 28.18
C LEU A 113 -9.99 23.03 29.47
N GLU A 114 -8.77 22.51 29.33
CA GLU A 114 -7.92 22.15 30.47
C GLU A 114 -7.60 23.39 31.33
N ALA A 115 -7.18 24.49 30.70
CA ALA A 115 -6.92 25.76 31.38
C ALA A 115 -8.16 26.35 32.07
N ALA A 116 -9.36 26.02 31.57
CA ALA A 116 -10.63 26.39 32.18
C ALA A 116 -11.10 25.42 33.29
N GLY A 117 -10.30 24.42 33.64
CA GLY A 117 -10.59 23.41 34.66
C GLY A 117 -11.61 22.34 34.21
N LEU A 118 -11.90 22.25 32.91
CA LEU A 118 -12.83 21.28 32.33
C LEU A 118 -12.07 20.02 31.91
N GLN A 119 -11.58 19.27 32.89
CA GLN A 119 -10.65 18.16 32.67
C GLN A 119 -11.25 17.02 31.84
N ARG A 120 -12.52 16.68 32.06
CA ARG A 120 -13.19 15.58 31.35
C ARG A 120 -13.43 15.92 29.89
N GLU A 121 -13.89 17.14 29.63
CA GLU A 121 -14.09 17.69 28.30
C GLU A 121 -12.77 17.84 27.55
N ALA A 122 -11.72 18.32 28.22
CA ALA A 122 -10.39 18.40 27.64
C ALA A 122 -9.86 17.01 27.23
N ALA A 123 -10.03 16.00 28.09
CA ALA A 123 -9.62 14.63 27.81
C ALA A 123 -10.34 14.04 26.58
N GLU A 124 -11.64 14.30 26.43
CA GLU A 124 -12.43 13.89 25.26
C GLU A 124 -11.82 14.45 23.96
N VAL A 125 -11.51 15.75 23.94
CA VAL A 125 -10.95 16.42 22.75
C VAL A 125 -9.51 15.99 22.47
N PHE A 126 -8.68 15.76 23.49
CA PHE A 126 -7.35 15.19 23.29
C PHE A 126 -7.42 13.79 22.65
N GLY A 127 -8.36 12.95 23.12
CA GLY A 127 -8.61 11.63 22.53
C GLY A 127 -9.03 11.70 21.06
N SER A 128 -9.98 12.59 20.72
CA SER A 128 -10.41 12.77 19.31
C SER A 128 -9.30 13.31 18.41
N ALA A 129 -8.34 14.06 18.97
CA ALA A 129 -7.17 14.57 18.27
C ALA A 129 -5.98 13.57 18.25
N GLY A 130 -6.16 12.35 18.76
CA GLY A 130 -5.12 11.31 18.81
C GLY A 130 -4.03 11.52 19.86
N ASP A 131 -4.21 12.45 20.81
CA ASP A 131 -3.29 12.72 21.91
C ASP A 131 -3.68 11.91 23.15
N LEU A 132 -3.38 10.62 23.10
CA LEU A 132 -3.78 9.64 24.12
C LEU A 132 -3.08 9.86 25.46
N ASP A 133 -1.86 10.40 25.45
CA ASP A 133 -1.10 10.72 26.65
C ASP A 133 -1.82 11.79 27.50
N ASN A 134 -2.24 12.90 26.87
CA ASN A 134 -2.98 13.94 27.57
C ASN A 134 -4.38 13.50 27.97
N GLN A 135 -5.05 12.69 27.14
CA GLN A 135 -6.32 12.07 27.49
C GLN A 135 -6.19 11.24 28.77
N ALA A 136 -5.24 10.30 28.82
CA ALA A 136 -5.03 9.43 29.97
C ALA A 136 -4.68 10.21 31.23
N ARG A 137 -3.78 11.19 31.13
CA ARG A 137 -3.39 12.08 32.24
C ARG A 137 -4.60 12.80 32.84
N LEU A 138 -5.47 13.35 32.00
CA LEU A 138 -6.62 14.13 32.45
C LEU A 138 -7.75 13.26 33.01
N LEU A 139 -8.01 12.08 32.42
CA LEU A 139 -8.97 11.12 32.96
C LEU A 139 -8.53 10.59 34.34
N ALA A 140 -7.23 10.35 34.52
CA ALA A 140 -6.66 10.00 35.82
C ALA A 140 -6.83 11.14 36.84
N ALA A 141 -6.51 12.38 36.44
CA ALA A 141 -6.60 13.55 37.31
C ALA A 141 -8.03 13.85 37.78
N CYS A 142 -9.05 13.60 36.95
CA CYS A 142 -10.45 13.83 37.30
C CYS A 142 -11.15 12.60 37.92
N GLY A 143 -10.42 11.49 38.14
CA GLY A 143 -10.95 10.27 38.74
C GLY A 143 -11.93 9.49 37.86
N ALA A 144 -11.90 9.70 36.54
CA ALA A 144 -12.77 9.02 35.58
C ALA A 144 -12.20 7.63 35.21
N ILE A 145 -12.17 6.71 36.18
CA ILE A 145 -11.53 5.39 36.08
C ILE A 145 -12.08 4.58 34.88
N ASP A 146 -13.40 4.45 34.74
CA ASP A 146 -14.01 3.67 33.65
C ASP A 146 -13.64 4.21 32.26
N ALA A 147 -13.57 5.53 32.12
CA ALA A 147 -13.21 6.18 30.87
C ALA A 147 -11.71 6.00 30.57
N LEU A 148 -10.86 6.06 31.59
CA LEU A 148 -9.42 5.80 31.46
C LEU A 148 -9.16 4.35 31.04
N GLU A 149 -9.80 3.38 31.69
CA GLU A 149 -9.68 1.95 31.34
C GLU A 149 -10.13 1.69 29.90
N SER A 150 -11.23 2.31 29.49
CA SER A 150 -11.75 2.21 28.12
C SER A 150 -10.76 2.78 27.09
N ALA A 151 -10.18 3.96 27.37
CA ALA A 151 -9.21 4.60 26.50
C ALA A 151 -7.92 3.77 26.36
N LEU A 152 -7.35 3.30 27.47
CA LEU A 152 -6.15 2.45 27.48
C LEU A 152 -6.40 1.11 26.76
N THR A 153 -7.57 0.51 26.94
CA THR A 153 -7.95 -0.73 26.26
C THR A 153 -8.07 -0.52 24.75
N ALA A 154 -8.66 0.60 24.32
CA ALA A 154 -8.78 0.95 22.90
C ALA A 154 -7.39 1.17 22.27
N GLU A 155 -6.51 1.93 22.94
CA GLU A 155 -5.14 2.15 22.50
C GLU A 155 -4.37 0.83 22.37
N GLN A 156 -4.46 -0.04 23.38
CA GLN A 156 -3.77 -1.33 23.36
C GLN A 156 -4.26 -2.20 22.20
N LYS A 157 -5.58 -2.26 21.95
CA LYS A 157 -6.16 -2.99 20.83
C LYS A 157 -5.68 -2.43 19.49
N GLU A 158 -5.69 -1.12 19.33
CA GLU A 158 -5.21 -0.48 18.10
C GLU A 158 -3.72 -0.74 17.87
N ARG A 159 -2.89 -0.65 18.92
CA ARG A 159 -1.46 -0.95 18.83
C ARG A 159 -1.21 -2.41 18.44
N ILE A 160 -1.97 -3.35 19.00
CA ILE A 160 -1.89 -4.77 18.63
C ILE A 160 -2.29 -4.96 17.17
N SER A 161 -3.40 -4.35 16.72
CA SER A 161 -3.87 -4.41 15.33
C SER A 161 -2.83 -3.83 14.37
N ARG A 162 -2.30 -2.63 14.62
CA ARG A 162 -1.25 -1.99 13.81
C ARG A 162 0.01 -2.85 13.73
N ARG A 163 0.45 -3.42 14.87
CA ARG A 163 1.61 -4.32 14.89
C ARG A 163 1.34 -5.62 14.13
N GLY A 164 0.15 -6.19 14.28
CA GLY A 164 -0.28 -7.38 13.53
C GLY A 164 -0.27 -7.14 12.03
N ARG A 165 -0.87 -6.03 11.58
CA ARG A 165 -0.83 -5.59 10.18
C ARG A 165 0.60 -5.49 9.66
N GLN A 166 1.47 -4.77 10.38
CA GLN A 166 2.86 -4.57 9.97
C GLN A 166 3.63 -5.90 9.90
N GLN A 167 3.37 -6.82 10.82
CA GLN A 167 4.00 -8.13 10.82
C GLN A 167 3.61 -8.94 9.57
N VAL A 168 2.31 -9.01 9.25
CA VAL A 168 1.83 -9.71 8.05
C VAL A 168 2.37 -9.06 6.78
N TRP A 169 2.43 -7.72 6.74
CA TRP A 169 2.99 -6.98 5.61
C TRP A 169 4.47 -7.31 5.36
N ASN A 170 5.29 -7.25 6.41
CA ASN A 170 6.71 -7.59 6.33
C ASN A 170 6.88 -9.04 5.88
N GLN A 171 6.11 -9.95 6.47
CA GLN A 171 6.18 -11.36 6.09
C GLN A 171 5.80 -11.58 4.62
N ALA A 172 4.74 -10.93 4.11
CA ALA A 172 4.32 -11.06 2.72
C ALA A 172 5.38 -10.50 1.75
N THR A 173 5.93 -9.32 2.04
CA THR A 173 6.96 -8.68 1.22
C THR A 173 8.27 -9.49 1.19
N ASP A 174 8.71 -10.01 2.34
CA ASP A 174 9.86 -10.91 2.43
C ASP A 174 9.62 -12.21 1.65
N THR A 175 8.43 -12.80 1.78
CA THR A 175 8.05 -14.03 1.07
C THR A 175 8.06 -13.83 -0.45
N ILE A 176 7.66 -12.65 -0.94
CA ILE A 176 7.77 -12.28 -2.36
C ILE A 176 9.23 -12.18 -2.79
N ALA A 177 10.06 -11.50 -2.00
CA ALA A 177 11.48 -11.30 -2.30
C ALA A 177 12.26 -12.62 -2.33
N LEU A 178 11.86 -13.59 -1.50
CA LEU A 178 12.44 -14.93 -1.43
C LEU A 178 11.83 -15.92 -2.43
N GLY A 179 10.91 -15.48 -3.30
CA GLY A 179 10.40 -16.30 -4.42
C GLY A 179 9.15 -17.11 -4.14
N GLN A 180 8.59 -17.11 -2.93
CA GLN A 180 7.37 -17.86 -2.55
C GLN A 180 6.10 -17.04 -2.81
N ARG A 181 5.97 -16.51 -4.02
CA ARG A 181 5.03 -15.42 -4.35
C ARG A 181 3.57 -15.83 -4.27
N PHE A 182 3.26 -17.08 -4.60
CA PHE A 182 1.90 -17.57 -4.46
C PHE A 182 1.47 -17.65 -2.99
N ASP A 183 2.38 -18.07 -2.10
CA ASP A 183 2.10 -18.11 -0.66
C ASP A 183 1.90 -16.69 -0.11
N ALA A 184 2.71 -15.73 -0.56
CA ALA A 184 2.54 -14.32 -0.20
C ALA A 184 1.19 -13.74 -0.68
N ILE A 185 0.77 -14.08 -1.91
CA ILE A 185 -0.56 -13.71 -2.41
C ILE A 185 -1.65 -14.29 -1.52
N ARG A 186 -1.56 -15.57 -1.14
CA ARG A 186 -2.53 -16.20 -0.23
C ARG A 186 -2.55 -15.54 1.15
N MET A 187 -1.39 -15.14 1.67
CA MET A 187 -1.31 -14.37 2.92
C MET A 187 -2.05 -13.04 2.79
N CYS A 188 -1.86 -12.32 1.68
CA CYS A 188 -2.56 -11.07 1.43
C CYS A 188 -4.08 -11.29 1.30
N GLU A 189 -4.51 -12.33 0.62
CA GLU A 189 -5.94 -12.68 0.48
C GLU A 189 -6.57 -13.04 1.83
N SER A 190 -5.85 -13.79 2.67
CA SER A 190 -6.29 -14.09 4.02
C SER A 190 -6.43 -12.83 4.87
N TRP A 191 -5.52 -11.87 4.75
CA TRP A 191 -5.61 -10.58 5.43
C TRP A 191 -6.83 -9.78 4.95
N LEU A 192 -7.01 -9.67 3.64
CA LEU A 192 -8.12 -8.93 3.00
C LEU A 192 -9.50 -9.53 3.27
N ALA A 193 -9.57 -10.83 3.60
CA ALA A 193 -10.83 -11.45 4.02
C ALA A 193 -11.35 -10.86 5.35
N GLU A 194 -10.44 -10.43 6.23
CA GLU A 194 -10.76 -9.78 7.51
C GLU A 194 -10.73 -8.24 7.40
N HIS A 195 -9.90 -7.69 6.51
CA HIS A 195 -9.64 -6.25 6.36
C HIS A 195 -9.81 -5.81 4.88
N PRO A 196 -11.03 -5.85 4.34
CA PRO A 196 -11.29 -5.60 2.91
C PRO A 196 -10.91 -4.17 2.44
N GLU A 197 -10.82 -3.22 3.36
CA GLU A 197 -10.44 -1.82 3.13
C GLU A 197 -8.93 -1.62 2.89
N ASP A 198 -8.09 -2.64 3.11
CA ASP A 198 -6.63 -2.49 3.01
C ASP A 198 -6.12 -2.47 1.56
N ASP A 199 -6.06 -1.27 0.98
CA ASP A 199 -5.66 -1.05 -0.41
C ASP A 199 -4.22 -1.48 -0.71
N GLU A 200 -3.31 -1.37 0.27
CA GLU A 200 -1.90 -1.72 0.09
C GLU A 200 -1.73 -3.23 -0.15
N PHE A 201 -2.38 -4.06 0.67
CA PHE A 201 -2.37 -5.52 0.50
C PHE A 201 -3.02 -5.94 -0.83
N ARG A 202 -4.11 -5.27 -1.22
CA ARG A 202 -4.78 -5.53 -2.50
C ARG A 202 -3.85 -5.23 -3.68
N SER A 203 -3.15 -4.09 -3.63
CA SER A 203 -2.19 -3.67 -4.65
C SER A 203 -1.00 -4.64 -4.73
N LEU A 204 -0.45 -5.04 -3.58
CA LEU A 204 0.67 -5.99 -3.50
C LEU A 204 0.30 -7.35 -4.12
N ALA A 205 -0.85 -7.92 -3.73
CA ALA A 205 -1.31 -9.20 -4.26
C ALA A 205 -1.58 -9.15 -5.76
N ARG A 206 -2.23 -8.07 -6.23
CA ARG A 206 -2.54 -7.87 -7.66
C ARG A 206 -1.27 -7.74 -8.49
N SER A 207 -0.39 -6.82 -8.14
CA SER A 207 0.86 -6.56 -8.90
C SER A 207 1.77 -7.78 -8.92
N THR A 208 1.85 -8.53 -7.82
CA THR A 208 2.60 -9.80 -7.76
C THR A 208 2.00 -10.83 -8.71
N ARG A 209 0.67 -10.97 -8.72
CA ARG A 209 -0.04 -11.91 -9.59
C ARG A 209 0.12 -11.57 -11.07
N GLU A 210 0.05 -10.30 -11.45
CA GLU A 210 0.22 -9.85 -12.84
C GLU A 210 1.61 -10.18 -13.40
N ARG A 211 2.62 -10.26 -12.53
CA ARG A 211 3.99 -10.62 -12.91
C ARG A 211 4.25 -12.12 -12.93
N LEU A 212 3.47 -12.93 -12.21
CA LEU A 212 3.67 -14.38 -12.13
C LEU A 212 3.60 -15.00 -13.52
N LEU A 213 4.57 -15.86 -13.81
CA LEU A 213 4.56 -16.62 -15.05
C LEU A 213 3.50 -17.72 -14.97
N ALA A 214 2.60 -17.71 -15.94
CA ALA A 214 1.53 -18.69 -16.10
C ALA A 214 1.64 -19.39 -17.45
N GLY A 215 1.28 -20.67 -17.46
CA GLY A 215 1.28 -21.50 -18.66
C GLY A 215 2.67 -22.01 -19.08
N PRO A 216 2.76 -22.68 -20.23
CA PRO A 216 3.92 -23.51 -20.55
C PRO A 216 5.06 -22.78 -21.25
N CYS A 217 4.87 -21.53 -21.67
CA CYS A 217 5.87 -20.82 -22.48
C CYS A 217 6.51 -19.69 -21.67
N VAL A 218 7.83 -19.68 -21.62
CA VAL A 218 8.63 -18.70 -20.87
C VAL A 218 9.60 -18.02 -21.82
N GLU A 219 9.43 -16.72 -22.02
CA GLU A 219 10.42 -15.88 -22.69
C GLU A 219 11.55 -15.59 -21.72
N ALA A 220 12.78 -15.94 -22.11
CA ALA A 220 13.94 -15.80 -21.25
C ALA A 220 15.23 -15.60 -22.04
N VAL A 221 16.28 -15.23 -21.31
CA VAL A 221 17.66 -15.30 -21.76
C VAL A 221 18.37 -16.36 -20.92
N LEU A 222 18.97 -17.35 -21.59
CA LEU A 222 19.80 -18.38 -20.96
C LEU A 222 21.26 -18.09 -21.29
N GLY A 223 22.04 -17.75 -20.27
CA GLY A 223 23.34 -17.10 -20.50
C GLY A 223 23.13 -15.79 -21.29
N ASP A 224 23.56 -15.78 -22.55
CA ASP A 224 23.41 -14.64 -23.46
C ASP A 224 22.45 -14.92 -24.65
N GLU A 225 21.80 -16.08 -24.69
CA GLU A 225 20.93 -16.48 -25.80
C GLU A 225 19.45 -16.18 -25.48
N PRO A 226 18.77 -15.30 -26.25
CA PRO A 226 17.32 -15.11 -26.13
C PRO A 226 16.60 -16.35 -26.66
N VAL A 227 15.71 -16.91 -25.85
CA VAL A 227 14.98 -18.15 -26.14
C VAL A 227 13.54 -18.07 -25.63
N VAL A 228 12.68 -18.93 -26.19
CA VAL A 228 11.38 -19.23 -25.58
C VAL A 228 11.37 -20.69 -25.14
N ILE A 229 11.14 -20.92 -23.86
CA ILE A 229 11.13 -22.25 -23.26
C ILE A 229 9.70 -22.75 -23.24
N ALA A 230 9.41 -23.82 -23.97
CA ALA A 230 8.12 -24.52 -23.97
C ALA A 230 8.21 -25.72 -23.00
N LEU A 231 7.80 -25.51 -21.75
CA LEU A 231 7.82 -26.48 -20.68
C LEU A 231 6.68 -27.51 -20.79
N GLY A 232 6.90 -28.70 -20.24
CA GLY A 232 5.94 -29.81 -20.22
C GLY A 232 6.56 -31.10 -20.75
N ASP A 233 5.93 -32.23 -20.44
CA ASP A 233 6.37 -33.57 -20.89
C ASP A 233 6.14 -33.79 -22.40
N GLU A 234 5.16 -33.06 -22.96
CA GLU A 234 4.83 -33.04 -24.37
C GLU A 234 4.74 -31.59 -24.86
N VAL A 235 5.41 -31.29 -25.97
CA VAL A 235 5.41 -29.96 -26.58
C VAL A 235 4.81 -30.07 -27.98
N SER A 236 3.73 -29.35 -28.21
CA SER A 236 3.02 -29.39 -29.48
C SER A 236 3.19 -28.10 -30.27
N ILE A 237 3.20 -28.23 -31.60
CA ILE A 237 3.26 -27.12 -32.55
C ILE A 237 1.99 -27.12 -33.39
N GLY A 238 1.34 -25.97 -33.53
CA GLY A 238 0.09 -25.88 -34.28
C GLY A 238 -0.45 -24.46 -34.43
N ARG A 239 -1.62 -24.34 -35.05
CA ARG A 239 -2.23 -23.06 -35.41
C ARG A 239 -2.91 -22.34 -34.24
N SER A 240 -3.45 -23.07 -33.26
CA SER A 240 -4.24 -22.47 -32.16
C SER A 240 -4.26 -23.28 -30.86
N ASP A 241 -4.36 -24.61 -30.95
CA ASP A 241 -4.63 -25.50 -29.80
C ASP A 241 -3.35 -26.29 -29.45
N ALA A 242 -2.22 -25.59 -29.37
CA ALA A 242 -0.89 -26.17 -29.23
C ALA A 242 -0.02 -25.36 -28.23
N THR A 243 1.04 -25.97 -27.72
CA THR A 243 2.01 -25.33 -26.81
C THR A 243 2.70 -24.15 -27.51
N ILE A 244 3.22 -24.40 -28.71
CA ILE A 244 3.82 -23.43 -29.60
C ILE A 244 2.79 -23.09 -30.69
N VAL A 245 2.16 -21.92 -30.54
CA VAL A 245 1.12 -21.44 -31.45
C VAL A 245 1.75 -20.62 -32.57
N MET A 246 1.55 -21.06 -33.81
CA MET A 246 1.96 -20.38 -35.02
C MET A 246 0.74 -20.16 -35.92
N PRO A 247 0.18 -18.93 -35.99
CA PRO A 247 -1.09 -18.67 -36.66
C PRO A 247 -0.95 -18.70 -38.20
N SER A 248 -0.79 -19.90 -38.76
CA SER A 248 -0.64 -20.14 -40.18
C SER A 248 -1.75 -21.06 -40.71
N PRO A 249 -2.37 -20.74 -41.87
CA PRO A 249 -3.44 -21.56 -42.45
C PRO A 249 -2.96 -22.94 -42.93
N VAL A 250 -1.65 -23.12 -43.15
CA VAL A 250 -1.11 -24.42 -43.56
C VAL A 250 -0.92 -25.40 -42.41
N LEU A 251 -1.04 -24.94 -41.17
CA LEU A 251 -0.95 -25.77 -39.97
C LEU A 251 -2.34 -26.24 -39.51
N SER A 252 -2.36 -27.43 -38.91
CA SER A 252 -3.53 -27.90 -38.16
C SER A 252 -3.55 -27.22 -36.79
N ARG A 253 -4.70 -27.23 -36.10
CA ARG A 253 -4.83 -26.66 -34.74
C ARG A 253 -3.75 -27.17 -33.78
N LYS A 254 -3.56 -28.50 -33.77
CA LYS A 254 -2.40 -29.23 -33.23
C LYS A 254 -1.83 -30.04 -34.40
N HIS A 255 -0.66 -29.67 -34.91
CA HIS A 255 -0.11 -30.23 -36.17
C HIS A 255 0.91 -31.33 -35.89
N LEU A 256 1.80 -31.07 -34.94
CA LEU A 256 2.90 -31.94 -34.59
C LEU A 256 3.13 -31.90 -33.08
N GLU A 257 3.65 -32.98 -32.54
CA GLU A 257 3.99 -33.13 -31.13
C GLU A 257 5.40 -33.71 -30.98
N LEU A 258 6.14 -33.16 -30.03
CA LEU A 258 7.41 -33.67 -29.54
C LEU A 258 7.17 -34.24 -28.15
N LYS A 259 7.70 -35.43 -27.89
CA LYS A 259 7.61 -36.08 -26.58
C LYS A 259 8.76 -37.04 -26.34
N GLN A 260 8.98 -37.36 -25.07
CA GLN A 260 9.95 -38.36 -24.69
C GLN A 260 9.40 -39.78 -24.91
N SER A 261 10.21 -40.67 -25.46
CA SER A 261 9.95 -42.12 -25.52
C SER A 261 11.06 -42.90 -24.80
N ASP A 262 10.86 -44.21 -24.62
CA ASP A 262 11.85 -45.10 -24.01
C ASP A 262 13.21 -45.08 -24.73
N GLN A 263 13.22 -44.77 -26.03
CA GLN A 263 14.43 -44.71 -26.86
C GLN A 263 14.94 -43.29 -27.10
N GLY A 264 14.36 -42.28 -26.44
CA GLY A 264 14.70 -40.88 -26.60
C GLY A 264 13.57 -40.02 -27.17
N PRO A 265 13.83 -38.75 -27.48
CA PRO A 265 12.83 -37.83 -27.98
C PRO A 265 12.36 -38.24 -29.40
N ILE A 266 11.05 -38.17 -29.59
CA ILE A 266 10.39 -38.46 -30.86
C ILE A 266 9.53 -37.28 -31.32
N VAL A 267 9.29 -37.23 -32.63
CA VAL A 267 8.39 -36.29 -33.29
C VAL A 267 7.24 -37.07 -33.94
N CYS A 268 6.01 -36.63 -33.70
CA CYS A 268 4.79 -37.25 -34.20
C CYS A 268 3.95 -36.22 -34.98
N ASP A 269 3.63 -36.52 -36.25
CA ASP A 269 2.57 -35.80 -36.97
C ASP A 269 1.20 -36.22 -36.40
N LEU A 270 0.38 -35.25 -36.02
CA LEU A 270 -0.93 -35.49 -35.40
C LEU A 270 -2.04 -35.55 -36.45
N GLN A 271 -1.85 -36.37 -37.48
CA GLN A 271 -2.74 -36.49 -38.63
C GLN A 271 -3.06 -35.12 -39.25
N SER A 272 -2.01 -34.32 -39.43
CA SER A 272 -2.16 -32.97 -39.92
C SER A 272 -2.71 -32.94 -41.35
N ARG A 273 -3.51 -31.92 -41.69
CA ARG A 273 -4.17 -31.85 -43.01
C ARG A 273 -3.16 -31.87 -44.16
N ASN A 274 -2.13 -31.04 -44.04
CA ASN A 274 -1.12 -30.84 -45.08
C ASN A 274 0.15 -31.67 -44.86
N GLY A 275 0.22 -32.43 -43.76
CA GLY A 275 1.34 -33.31 -43.43
C GLY A 275 2.59 -32.59 -42.92
N THR A 276 3.44 -33.36 -42.25
CA THR A 276 4.84 -33.03 -41.94
C THR A 276 5.77 -33.78 -42.89
N LEU A 277 6.72 -33.08 -43.49
CA LEU A 277 7.67 -33.66 -44.46
C LEU A 277 9.08 -33.73 -43.86
N LEU A 278 9.79 -34.84 -44.07
CA LEU A 278 11.23 -34.98 -43.85
C LEU A 278 11.89 -35.30 -45.19
N ALA A 279 12.88 -34.49 -45.61
CA ALA A 279 13.54 -34.65 -46.90
C ALA A 279 12.56 -34.77 -48.10
N GLY A 280 11.41 -34.08 -48.03
CA GLY A 280 10.37 -34.10 -49.06
C GLY A 280 9.38 -35.26 -48.99
N ALA A 281 9.60 -36.26 -48.13
CA ALA A 281 8.68 -37.36 -47.89
C ALA A 281 7.78 -37.10 -46.68
N ARG A 282 6.48 -37.43 -46.77
CA ARG A 282 5.54 -37.26 -45.65
C ARG A 282 5.82 -38.29 -44.56
N LEU A 283 5.82 -37.86 -43.30
CA LEU A 283 5.94 -38.77 -42.16
C LEU A 283 4.77 -39.76 -42.13
N ALA A 284 5.08 -41.04 -41.98
CA ALA A 284 4.10 -42.13 -41.88
C ALA A 284 3.83 -42.57 -40.42
N GLY A 285 4.62 -42.06 -39.47
CA GLY A 285 4.53 -42.39 -38.05
C GLY A 285 5.54 -41.60 -37.22
N PRO A 286 5.67 -41.91 -35.92
CA PRO A 286 6.67 -41.31 -35.05
C PRO A 286 8.09 -41.48 -35.58
N ILE A 287 8.92 -40.46 -35.45
CA ILE A 287 10.33 -40.49 -35.84
C ILE A 287 11.23 -40.04 -34.70
N ALA A 288 12.32 -40.77 -34.47
CA ALA A 288 13.33 -40.40 -33.48
C ALA A 288 14.07 -39.13 -33.94
N VAL A 289 14.34 -38.22 -33.00
CA VAL A 289 15.10 -37.00 -33.29
C VAL A 289 16.55 -37.31 -33.68
N GLY A 290 17.18 -38.30 -33.04
CA GLY A 290 18.57 -38.67 -33.30
C GLY A 290 19.53 -37.49 -33.15
N ALA A 291 20.37 -37.24 -34.14
CA ALA A 291 21.29 -36.09 -34.17
C ALA A 291 20.62 -34.77 -34.60
N GLY A 292 19.36 -34.81 -35.02
CA GLY A 292 18.58 -33.67 -35.47
C GLY A 292 17.70 -34.00 -36.67
N LEU A 293 16.66 -33.19 -36.88
CA LEU A 293 15.68 -33.32 -37.96
C LEU A 293 15.44 -31.96 -38.63
N ASP A 294 15.44 -31.94 -39.96
CA ASP A 294 14.99 -30.82 -40.76
C ASP A 294 13.62 -31.16 -41.37
N LEU A 295 12.56 -30.58 -40.81
CA LEU A 295 11.17 -30.86 -41.13
C LEU A 295 10.52 -29.68 -41.85
N LYS A 296 9.51 -29.98 -42.66
CA LYS A 296 8.65 -28.98 -43.29
C LYS A 296 7.20 -29.23 -42.91
N LEU A 297 6.64 -28.34 -42.09
CA LEU A 297 5.25 -28.39 -41.63
C LEU A 297 4.32 -27.79 -42.67
N GLY A 298 3.28 -28.53 -43.05
CA GLY A 298 2.31 -28.12 -44.05
C GLY A 298 2.93 -27.72 -45.41
N GLY A 299 4.11 -28.27 -45.73
CA GLY A 299 4.82 -28.01 -46.98
C GLY A 299 5.51 -26.64 -47.07
N GLN A 300 5.37 -25.77 -46.08
CA GLN A 300 5.86 -24.39 -46.17
C GLN A 300 6.74 -23.95 -44.99
N ILE A 301 6.42 -24.38 -43.77
CA ILE A 301 7.10 -23.87 -42.57
C ILE A 301 8.28 -24.79 -42.25
N GLU A 302 9.48 -24.24 -42.27
CA GLU A 302 10.70 -24.95 -41.90
C GLU A 302 10.80 -25.05 -40.37
N LEU A 303 11.01 -26.27 -39.89
CA LEU A 303 11.24 -26.59 -38.49
C LEU A 303 12.52 -27.43 -38.40
N ARG A 304 13.54 -26.89 -37.76
CA ARG A 304 14.76 -27.63 -37.42
C ARG A 304 14.73 -28.02 -35.95
N VAL A 305 14.87 -29.31 -35.67
CA VAL A 305 14.90 -29.90 -34.33
C VAL A 305 16.30 -30.44 -34.06
N GLN A 306 16.94 -30.03 -32.98
CA GLN A 306 18.28 -30.48 -32.61
C GLN A 306 18.37 -30.82 -31.13
N PRO A 307 18.98 -31.95 -30.73
CA PRO A 307 19.26 -32.21 -29.33
C PRO A 307 20.30 -31.22 -28.79
N ARG A 308 20.16 -30.82 -27.51
CA ARG A 308 21.15 -30.05 -26.76
C ARG A 308 21.82 -30.92 -25.70
N GLY A 309 23.00 -30.50 -25.25
CA GLY A 309 23.76 -31.22 -24.21
C GLY A 309 23.12 -31.23 -22.82
N ASP A 310 22.13 -30.38 -22.59
CA ASP A 310 21.35 -30.28 -21.34
C ASP A 310 20.09 -31.17 -21.34
N GLY A 311 19.88 -31.97 -22.39
CA GLY A 311 18.73 -32.85 -22.55
C GLY A 311 17.52 -32.21 -23.24
N ALA A 312 17.52 -30.89 -23.44
CA ALA A 312 16.43 -30.23 -24.16
C ALA A 312 16.57 -30.34 -25.68
N LEU A 313 15.47 -30.13 -26.39
CA LEU A 313 15.46 -29.94 -27.84
C LEU A 313 15.48 -28.45 -28.19
N ARG A 314 16.40 -28.05 -29.06
CA ARG A 314 16.35 -26.74 -29.73
C ARG A 314 15.48 -26.85 -30.98
N LEU A 315 14.45 -26.03 -31.05
CA LEU A 315 13.57 -25.91 -32.21
C LEU A 315 13.80 -24.53 -32.86
N GLN A 316 14.20 -24.52 -34.12
CA GLN A 316 14.25 -23.30 -34.93
C GLN A 316 13.07 -23.32 -35.88
N VAL A 317 12.16 -22.36 -35.71
CA VAL A 317 10.94 -22.27 -36.52
C VAL A 317 10.54 -20.81 -36.65
N ALA A 318 10.18 -20.40 -37.88
CA ALA A 318 9.77 -19.03 -38.20
C ALA A 318 10.75 -17.92 -37.70
N GLY A 319 12.06 -18.21 -37.72
CA GLY A 319 13.10 -17.28 -37.28
C GLY A 319 13.27 -17.16 -35.77
N GLN A 320 12.54 -17.96 -34.98
CA GLN A 320 12.60 -17.95 -33.51
C GLN A 320 13.22 -19.24 -32.99
N THR A 321 13.99 -19.12 -31.89
CA THR A 321 14.57 -20.25 -31.17
C THR A 321 13.70 -20.61 -29.98
N TRP A 322 13.21 -21.85 -29.97
CA TRP A 322 12.47 -22.44 -28.88
C TRP A 322 13.28 -23.56 -28.23
N LEU A 323 13.07 -23.76 -26.93
CA LEU A 323 13.63 -24.88 -26.18
C LEU A 323 12.49 -25.74 -25.64
N ALA A 324 12.53 -27.04 -25.91
CA ALA A 324 11.56 -28.02 -25.44
C ALA A 324 12.29 -29.10 -24.61
N PRO A 325 12.31 -28.99 -23.26
CA PRO A 325 12.96 -29.97 -22.39
C PRO A 325 12.26 -31.33 -22.36
N LEU A 326 10.97 -31.40 -22.70
CA LEU A 326 10.15 -32.62 -22.60
C LEU A 326 10.17 -33.22 -21.18
N GLY A 327 10.02 -32.33 -20.19
CA GLY A 327 10.16 -32.59 -18.76
C GLY A 327 10.67 -31.34 -18.01
N PRO A 328 11.23 -31.50 -16.80
CA PRO A 328 11.96 -30.42 -16.13
C PRO A 328 13.18 -29.98 -16.95
N MET A 329 13.35 -28.68 -17.13
CA MET A 329 14.52 -28.12 -17.80
C MET A 329 15.64 -27.86 -16.81
N LYS A 330 16.85 -28.35 -17.07
CA LYS A 330 18.02 -28.00 -16.27
C LYS A 330 18.48 -26.57 -16.57
N ILE A 331 18.75 -25.81 -15.52
CA ILE A 331 19.33 -24.46 -15.54
C ILE A 331 20.46 -24.39 -14.51
N GLY A 332 21.67 -24.73 -14.95
CA GLY A 332 22.78 -25.00 -14.03
C GLY A 332 22.46 -26.21 -13.13
N PRO A 333 22.60 -26.10 -11.80
CA PRO A 333 22.26 -27.19 -10.88
C PRO A 333 20.77 -27.27 -10.54
N PHE A 334 19.97 -26.30 -10.99
CA PHE A 334 18.54 -26.18 -10.69
C PHE A 334 17.66 -26.72 -11.82
N GLU A 335 16.36 -26.88 -11.52
CA GLU A 335 15.36 -27.30 -12.49
C GLU A 335 14.24 -26.27 -12.63
N LEU A 336 13.86 -26.00 -13.87
CA LEU A 336 12.71 -25.19 -14.24
C LEU A 336 11.57 -26.11 -14.70
N LYS A 337 10.39 -25.97 -14.10
CA LYS A 337 9.22 -26.81 -14.43
C LYS A 337 7.91 -26.05 -14.29
N ILE A 338 6.83 -26.64 -14.80
CA ILE A 338 5.48 -26.19 -14.49
C ILE A 338 4.95 -27.04 -13.34
N ALA A 339 4.42 -26.41 -12.31
CA ALA A 339 3.70 -27.07 -11.23
C ALA A 339 2.50 -26.22 -10.81
N SER A 340 1.31 -26.83 -10.76
CA SER A 340 0.05 -26.14 -10.44
C SER A 340 -0.15 -24.87 -11.29
N GLU A 341 0.00 -24.99 -12.61
CA GLU A 341 -0.14 -23.90 -13.61
C GLU A 341 0.88 -22.74 -13.48
N ARG A 342 1.89 -22.89 -12.62
CA ARG A 342 2.95 -21.89 -12.41
C ARG A 342 4.28 -22.40 -12.87
N VAL A 343 5.11 -21.51 -13.37
CA VAL A 343 6.50 -21.80 -13.68
C VAL A 343 7.33 -21.66 -12.42
N GLN A 344 8.04 -22.73 -12.04
CA GLN A 344 8.80 -22.80 -10.81
C GLN A 344 10.25 -23.22 -11.02
N VAL A 345 11.14 -22.67 -10.21
CA VAL A 345 12.52 -23.18 -10.05
C VAL A 345 12.60 -24.05 -8.80
N THR A 346 13.17 -25.24 -8.95
CA THR A 346 13.46 -26.20 -7.88
C THR A 346 14.93 -26.56 -7.77
N LEU A 347 15.34 -27.17 -6.65
CA LEU A 347 16.75 -27.46 -6.37
C LEU A 347 17.40 -28.40 -7.39
N GLY A 348 16.63 -29.25 -8.08
CA GLY A 348 17.20 -30.25 -9.00
C GLY A 348 18.21 -31.14 -8.28
N ASP A 349 19.45 -31.13 -8.75
CA ASP A 349 20.58 -31.87 -8.17
C ASP A 349 21.34 -31.07 -7.08
N SER A 350 21.00 -29.78 -6.91
CA SER A 350 21.65 -28.88 -5.94
C SER A 350 21.28 -29.18 -4.49
N ARG A 351 22.23 -28.89 -3.59
CA ARG A 351 21.98 -28.79 -2.13
C ARG A 351 21.90 -27.36 -1.63
N GLU A 352 22.29 -26.40 -2.46
CA GLU A 352 22.32 -24.97 -2.14
C GLU A 352 21.16 -24.26 -2.81
N ALA A 353 20.59 -23.28 -2.12
CA ALA A 353 19.48 -22.51 -2.65
C ALA A 353 19.94 -21.54 -3.74
N PRO A 354 19.14 -21.36 -4.81
CA PRO A 354 19.42 -20.37 -5.85
C PRO A 354 19.41 -18.95 -5.30
N VAL A 355 20.14 -18.07 -5.98
CA VAL A 355 20.06 -16.62 -5.78
C VAL A 355 19.05 -16.04 -6.76
N LEU A 356 17.98 -15.45 -6.23
CA LEU A 356 16.94 -14.73 -6.97
C LEU A 356 17.15 -13.22 -6.79
N ASN A 357 17.39 -12.50 -7.87
CA ASN A 357 17.53 -11.03 -7.86
C ASN A 357 18.50 -10.51 -6.78
N GLY A 358 19.58 -11.27 -6.50
CA GLY A 358 20.61 -10.93 -5.51
C GLY A 358 20.37 -11.46 -4.08
N LEU A 359 19.24 -12.10 -3.81
CA LEU A 359 18.90 -12.69 -2.51
C LEU A 359 18.94 -14.23 -2.59
N ILE A 360 19.35 -14.88 -1.50
CA ILE A 360 19.22 -16.34 -1.39
C ILE A 360 17.73 -16.64 -1.23
N ALA A 361 17.16 -17.41 -2.14
CA ALA A 361 15.72 -17.64 -2.22
C ALA A 361 15.28 -18.90 -1.50
N ASN A 362 13.97 -19.00 -1.24
CA ASN A 362 13.34 -20.23 -0.81
C ASN A 362 12.86 -21.01 -2.03
N VAL A 363 12.92 -22.35 -1.95
CA VAL A 363 12.51 -23.25 -3.02
C VAL A 363 11.22 -23.97 -2.62
N PRO A 364 10.22 -24.13 -3.52
CA PRO A 364 10.20 -23.68 -4.92
C PRO A 364 10.11 -22.16 -5.06
N ILE A 365 10.77 -21.62 -6.08
CA ILE A 365 10.59 -20.22 -6.50
C ILE A 365 9.47 -20.18 -7.53
N ASP A 366 8.39 -19.44 -7.26
CA ASP A 366 7.39 -19.08 -8.27
C ASP A 366 7.94 -17.96 -9.16
N LEU A 367 8.28 -18.23 -10.42
CA LEU A 367 8.91 -17.23 -11.28
C LEU A 367 7.97 -16.10 -11.70
N CYS A 368 8.55 -14.91 -11.81
CA CYS A 368 7.91 -13.71 -12.33
C CYS A 368 8.71 -13.13 -13.50
N ARG A 369 8.03 -12.30 -14.29
CA ARG A 369 8.69 -11.42 -15.27
C ARG A 369 9.80 -10.60 -14.60
N GLY A 370 10.93 -10.50 -15.30
CA GLY A 370 12.12 -9.76 -14.86
C GLY A 370 13.01 -10.46 -13.84
N ASP A 371 12.74 -11.71 -13.47
CA ASP A 371 13.58 -12.44 -12.53
C ASP A 371 14.93 -12.83 -13.12
N GLU A 372 15.96 -12.78 -12.27
CA GLU A 372 17.30 -13.30 -12.52
C GLU A 372 17.63 -14.40 -11.51
N ILE A 373 18.01 -15.56 -12.04
CA ILE A 373 18.45 -16.73 -11.26
C ILE A 373 19.96 -16.90 -11.43
N ARG A 374 20.66 -17.07 -10.31
CA ARG A 374 22.09 -17.38 -10.23
C ARG A 374 22.31 -18.54 -9.28
N GLU A 375 23.44 -19.23 -9.45
CA GLU A 375 23.91 -20.24 -8.48
C GLU A 375 24.47 -19.58 -7.23
N THR A 376 25.33 -18.57 -7.40
CA THR A 376 25.94 -17.79 -6.33
C THR A 376 25.72 -16.30 -6.56
N ARG A 377 25.89 -15.47 -5.52
CA ARG A 377 25.62 -14.02 -5.60
C ARG A 377 26.45 -13.31 -6.67
N ASP A 378 27.72 -13.69 -6.81
CA ASP A 378 28.65 -13.10 -7.77
C ASP A 378 28.79 -13.93 -9.06
N GLY A 379 28.01 -15.01 -9.17
CA GLY A 379 28.02 -15.91 -10.34
C GLY A 379 27.29 -15.32 -11.56
N PRO A 380 27.45 -15.93 -12.74
CA PRO A 380 26.73 -15.53 -13.95
C PRO A 380 25.22 -15.75 -13.80
N ILE A 381 24.43 -15.02 -14.58
CA ILE A 381 22.99 -15.27 -14.68
C ILE A 381 22.77 -16.56 -15.45
N LEU A 382 22.11 -17.53 -14.80
CA LEU A 382 21.73 -18.80 -15.42
C LEU A 382 20.47 -18.63 -16.27
N LEU A 383 19.50 -17.89 -15.73
CA LEU A 383 18.21 -17.62 -16.36
C LEU A 383 17.79 -16.18 -16.04
N LYS A 384 17.45 -15.43 -17.08
CA LYS A 384 16.77 -14.13 -16.96
C LYS A 384 15.41 -14.21 -17.64
N VAL A 385 14.33 -14.09 -16.87
CA VAL A 385 12.98 -14.01 -17.44
C VAL A 385 12.80 -12.65 -18.10
N ALA A 386 12.23 -12.64 -19.31
CA ALA A 386 11.92 -11.39 -20.01
C ALA A 386 11.10 -10.44 -19.12
N GLY A 387 11.51 -9.17 -19.07
CA GLY A 387 10.76 -8.11 -18.41
C GLY A 387 9.67 -7.57 -19.35
N SER A 388 8.55 -7.15 -18.76
CA SER A 388 7.56 -6.28 -19.43
C SER A 388 7.91 -4.82 -19.18
#